data_AF-A0AAJ2N1K2-F1
#
_entry.id   AF-A0AAJ2N1K2-F1
#
_cell.length_a   1.000
_cell.length_b   1.000
_cell.length_c   1.000
_cell.angle_alpha   90.00
_cell.angle_beta   90.00
_cell.angle_gamma   90.00
#
_symmetry.space_group_name_H-M   'P 1'
#
loop_
_entity.id
_entity.type
_entity.pdbx_description
1 polymer ?
#
loop_
_entity_poly.entity_id
_entity_poly.type
_entity_poly.pdbx_seq_one_letter_code
_entity_poly.pdbx_strand_id
1 'polypeptide(L)'
;MKFGSERHEETGAIEAEKILKELKLEEKTIEKIIECIKEHRHEKPTIPVSLEAKILKIADAYSHFKKPLEIAYMAVKMGFGLEESLLWMKNKLEKDLKFLKEMSNELDIKDVIEECEKKYECFSCLLS
;
A
#
# COMPACT_ATOMS: atom_id res chain seq x y z
N MET A 1 19.58 1.00 -4.99
CA MET A 1 19.07 0.08 -3.96
C MET A 1 19.46 -1.35 -4.33
N LYS A 2 19.83 -2.20 -3.37
CA LYS A 2 20.19 -3.62 -3.63
C LYS A 2 19.00 -4.44 -4.14
N PHE A 3 17.79 -3.98 -3.90
CA PHE A 3 16.54 -4.54 -4.42
C PHE A 3 15.76 -3.44 -5.15
N GLY A 4 15.30 -3.72 -6.37
CA GLY A 4 14.55 -2.79 -7.22
C GLY A 4 13.07 -2.69 -6.82
N SER A 5 12.26 -2.00 -7.63
CA SER A 5 10.81 -1.88 -7.43
C SER A 5 10.03 -3.15 -7.77
N GLU A 6 10.62 -4.04 -8.57
CA GLU A 6 10.01 -5.29 -9.01
C GLU A 6 10.00 -6.32 -7.88
N ARG A 7 8.81 -6.81 -7.52
CA ARG A 7 8.59 -7.83 -6.47
C ARG A 7 9.27 -7.49 -5.13
N HIS A 8 9.22 -6.22 -4.75
CA HIS A 8 9.84 -5.73 -3.51
C HIS A 8 9.20 -6.34 -2.26
N GLU A 9 7.95 -6.79 -2.33
CA GLU A 9 7.26 -7.56 -1.30
C GLU A 9 7.89 -8.94 -1.08
N GLU A 10 8.31 -9.63 -2.16
CA GLU A 10 8.94 -10.96 -2.06
C GLU A 10 10.37 -10.82 -1.51
N THR A 11 11.14 -9.89 -2.07
CA THR A 11 12.52 -9.64 -1.61
C THR A 11 12.55 -9.03 -0.21
N GLY A 12 11.61 -8.13 0.10
CA GLY A 12 11.43 -7.56 1.44
C GLY A 12 11.07 -8.62 2.47
N ALA A 13 10.21 -9.58 2.13
CA ALA A 13 9.89 -10.71 2.99
C ALA A 13 11.13 -11.58 3.28
N ILE A 14 11.95 -11.88 2.27
CA ILE A 14 13.18 -12.67 2.45
C ILE A 14 14.17 -11.95 3.39
N GLU A 15 14.37 -10.65 3.21
CA GLU A 15 15.29 -9.89 4.06
C GLU A 15 14.73 -9.71 5.48
N ALA A 16 13.43 -9.46 5.62
CA ALA A 16 12.79 -9.41 6.93
C ALA A 16 12.93 -10.73 7.68
N GLU A 17 12.72 -11.87 7.02
CA GLU A 17 12.85 -13.20 7.64
C GLU A 17 14.25 -13.40 8.22
N LYS A 18 15.30 -13.03 7.46
CA LYS A 18 16.70 -13.11 7.93
C LYS A 18 16.90 -12.27 9.19
N ILE A 19 16.49 -11.00 9.16
CA ILE A 19 16.65 -10.06 10.29
C ILE A 19 15.90 -10.57 11.52
N LEU A 20 14.66 -11.06 11.35
CA LEU A 20 13.84 -11.52 12.48
C LEU A 20 14.41 -12.82 13.09
N LYS A 21 15.00 -13.71 12.29
CA LYS A 21 15.71 -14.90 12.77
C LYS A 21 16.99 -14.53 13.51
N GLU A 22 17.76 -13.55 13.03
CA GLU A 22 18.94 -13.01 13.73
C GLU A 22 18.58 -12.41 15.09
N LEU A 23 17.42 -11.75 15.18
CA LEU A 23 16.86 -11.22 16.42
C LEU A 23 16.22 -12.30 17.33
N LYS A 24 16.21 -13.56 16.90
CA LYS A 24 15.69 -14.73 17.65
C LYS A 24 14.21 -14.60 18.04
N LEU A 25 13.39 -14.04 17.15
CA LEU A 25 11.93 -14.08 17.33
C LEU A 25 11.38 -15.50 17.19
N GLU A 26 10.21 -15.75 17.77
CA GLU A 26 9.50 -17.02 17.61
C GLU A 26 9.07 -17.23 16.15
N GLU A 27 9.28 -18.43 15.61
CA GLU A 27 8.97 -18.78 14.21
C GLU A 27 7.54 -18.40 13.80
N LYS A 28 6.55 -18.67 14.67
CA LYS A 28 5.15 -18.31 14.42
C LYS A 28 4.94 -16.80 14.28
N THR A 29 5.71 -15.99 15.00
CA THR A 29 5.67 -14.53 14.89
C THR A 29 6.31 -14.08 13.58
N ILE A 30 7.41 -14.73 13.18
CA ILE A 30 8.08 -14.48 11.90
C ILE A 30 7.12 -14.78 10.75
N GLU A 31 6.48 -15.95 10.74
CA GLU A 31 5.50 -16.36 9.72
C GLU A 31 4.40 -15.30 9.50
N LYS A 32 3.80 -14.79 10.59
CA LYS A 32 2.79 -13.74 10.53
C LYS A 32 3.31 -12.42 9.95
N ILE A 33 4.52 -12.01 10.32
CA ILE A 33 5.13 -10.78 9.76
C ILE A 33 5.40 -10.96 8.27
N ILE A 34 5.92 -12.13 7.87
CA ILE A 34 6.19 -12.45 6.47
C ILE A 34 4.91 -12.48 5.63
N GLU A 35 3.81 -13.01 6.18
CA GLU A 35 2.49 -12.94 5.54
C GLU A 35 2.08 -11.49 5.28
N CYS A 36 2.17 -10.63 6.30
CA CYS A 36 1.85 -9.20 6.17
C CYS A 36 2.69 -8.53 5.06
N ILE A 37 3.99 -8.79 5.02
CA ILE A 37 4.89 -8.22 4.01
C ILE A 37 4.57 -8.76 2.61
N LYS A 38 4.18 -10.03 2.45
CA LYS A 38 3.85 -10.57 1.12
C LYS A 38 2.51 -10.07 0.61
N GLU A 39 1.52 -9.87 1.49
CA GLU A 39 0.13 -9.62 1.09
C GLU A 39 -0.25 -8.13 1.00
N HIS A 40 0.59 -7.22 1.49
CA HIS A 40 0.26 -5.78 1.48
C HIS A 40 0.16 -5.19 0.05
N ARG A 41 0.87 -5.72 -0.96
CA ARG A 41 0.89 -5.13 -2.31
C ARG A 41 -0.38 -5.47 -3.12
N HIS A 42 -0.80 -4.51 -3.95
CA HIS A 42 -1.97 -4.62 -4.84
C HIS A 42 -1.70 -5.29 -6.21
N GLU A 43 -0.61 -6.02 -6.39
CA GLU A 43 -0.29 -6.64 -7.71
C GLU A 43 -1.33 -7.71 -8.12
N LYS A 44 -1.97 -8.33 -7.13
CA LYS A 44 -3.22 -9.07 -7.29
C LYS A 44 -4.22 -8.47 -6.29
N PRO A 45 -5.50 -8.32 -6.63
CA PRO A 45 -6.55 -7.95 -5.68
C PRO A 45 -6.83 -9.13 -4.74
N THR A 46 -5.79 -9.60 -4.07
CA THR A 46 -5.89 -10.59 -3.02
C THR A 46 -6.25 -9.82 -1.76
N ILE A 47 -7.43 -10.11 -1.24
CA ILE A 47 -7.80 -9.73 0.12
C ILE A 47 -6.94 -10.60 1.04
N PRO A 48 -6.11 -10.00 1.91
CA PRO A 48 -5.32 -10.77 2.88
C PRO A 48 -6.23 -11.62 3.76
N VAL A 49 -5.75 -12.77 4.24
CA VAL A 49 -6.59 -13.65 5.08
C VAL A 49 -6.52 -13.23 6.54
N SER A 50 -5.32 -13.02 7.09
CA SER A 50 -5.13 -12.62 8.49
C SER A 50 -5.61 -11.20 8.77
N LEU A 51 -6.03 -10.98 10.02
CA LEU A 51 -6.43 -9.65 10.50
C LEU A 51 -5.25 -8.67 10.44
N GLU A 52 -4.06 -9.11 10.84
CA GLU A 52 -2.84 -8.31 10.84
C GLU A 52 -2.47 -7.84 9.41
N ALA A 53 -2.54 -8.72 8.41
CA ALA A 53 -2.25 -8.36 7.03
C ALA A 53 -3.33 -7.43 6.43
N LYS A 54 -4.61 -7.62 6.78
CA LYS A 54 -5.69 -6.68 6.41
C LYS A 54 -5.43 -5.29 6.99
N ILE A 55 -5.13 -5.20 8.28
CA ILE A 55 -4.84 -3.93 8.95
C ILE A 55 -3.64 -3.24 8.31
N LEU A 56 -2.55 -3.97 8.06
CA LEU A 56 -1.37 -3.40 7.41
C LEU A 56 -1.70 -2.85 6.02
N LYS A 57 -2.43 -3.61 5.20
CA LYS A 57 -2.80 -3.19 3.85
C LYS A 57 -3.75 -1.98 3.85
N ILE A 58 -4.68 -1.91 4.80
CA ILE A 58 -5.54 -0.72 5.01
C ILE A 58 -4.69 0.49 5.37
N ALA A 59 -3.74 0.34 6.29
CA ALA A 59 -2.85 1.42 6.70
C ALA A 59 -1.96 1.91 5.54
N ASP A 60 -1.42 0.98 4.74
CA ASP A 60 -0.63 1.29 3.53
C ASP A 60 -1.47 2.07 2.51
N ALA A 61 -2.65 1.56 2.16
CA ALA A 61 -3.61 2.22 1.26
C ALA A 61 -3.96 3.63 1.75
N TYR A 62 -4.33 3.77 3.03
CA TYR A 62 -4.68 5.06 3.63
C TYR A 62 -3.52 6.06 3.61
N SER A 63 -2.28 5.59 3.78
CA SER A 63 -1.10 6.46 3.76
C SER A 63 -0.91 7.18 2.42
N HIS A 64 -1.29 6.55 1.29
CA HIS A 64 -1.20 7.16 -0.03
C HIS A 64 -2.12 8.39 -0.17
N PHE A 65 -3.29 8.39 0.50
CA PHE A 65 -4.18 9.55 0.53
C PHE A 65 -3.67 10.67 1.44
N LYS A 66 -2.75 10.40 2.38
CA LYS A 66 -2.21 11.46 3.23
C LYS A 66 -1.24 12.37 2.47
N LYS A 67 -0.53 11.83 1.48
CA LYS A 67 0.57 12.52 0.78
C LYS A 67 0.61 12.24 -0.74
N PRO A 68 -0.51 12.35 -1.47
CA PRO A 68 -0.56 11.92 -2.86
C PRO A 68 0.30 12.80 -3.78
N LEU A 69 0.40 14.10 -3.48
CA LEU A 69 1.24 15.03 -4.24
C LEU A 69 2.73 14.79 -4.02
N GLU A 70 3.15 14.50 -2.77
CA GLU A 70 4.55 14.17 -2.51
C GLU A 70 4.95 12.86 -3.22
N ILE A 71 4.07 11.86 -3.22
CA ILE A 71 4.32 10.59 -3.92
C ILE A 71 4.40 10.80 -5.44
N ALA A 72 3.48 11.58 -6.03
CA ALA A 72 3.56 11.94 -7.45
C ALA A 72 4.83 12.74 -7.77
N TYR A 73 5.23 13.67 -6.91
CA TYR A 73 6.46 14.45 -7.07
C TYR A 73 7.71 13.57 -7.01
N MET A 74 7.71 12.52 -6.19
CA MET A 74 8.81 11.55 -6.15
C MET A 74 8.96 10.81 -7.48
N ALA A 75 7.86 10.45 -8.15
CA ALA A 75 7.92 9.90 -9.50
C ALA A 75 8.55 10.89 -10.49
N VAL A 76 8.17 12.17 -10.43
CA VAL A 76 8.82 13.22 -11.25
C VAL A 76 10.32 13.30 -10.98
N LYS A 77 10.75 13.23 -9.71
CA LYS A 77 12.17 13.19 -9.33
C LYS A 77 12.90 11.96 -9.86
N MET A 78 12.19 10.86 -10.07
CA MET A 78 12.73 9.63 -10.66
C MET A 78 12.78 9.67 -12.21
N GLY A 79 12.34 10.77 -12.83
CA GLY A 79 12.43 10.98 -14.28
C GLY A 79 11.14 10.75 -15.05
N PHE A 80 10.02 10.48 -14.37
CA PHE A 80 8.71 10.37 -15.00
C PHE A 80 8.14 11.76 -15.37
N GLY A 81 7.27 11.81 -16.37
CA GLY A 81 6.58 13.06 -16.74
C GLY A 81 5.64 13.53 -15.63
N LEU A 82 5.37 14.85 -15.53
CA LEU A 82 4.43 15.38 -14.53
C LEU A 82 3.03 14.79 -14.69
N GLU A 83 2.47 14.87 -15.91
CA GLU A 83 1.13 14.36 -16.22
C GLU A 83 1.06 12.84 -16.00
N GLU A 84 2.06 12.11 -16.48
CA GLU A 84 2.20 10.66 -16.25
C GLU A 84 2.22 10.32 -14.76
N SER A 85 2.98 11.07 -13.95
CA SER A 85 3.10 10.87 -12.50
C SER A 85 1.78 11.13 -11.78
N LEU A 86 1.07 12.20 -12.16
CA LEU A 86 -0.24 12.51 -11.60
C LEU A 86 -1.29 11.46 -11.98
N LEU A 87 -1.32 11.01 -13.24
CA LEU A 87 -2.23 9.98 -13.70
C LEU A 87 -1.94 8.63 -13.03
N TRP A 88 -0.67 8.25 -12.90
CA TRP A 88 -0.25 7.05 -12.16
C TRP A 88 -0.74 7.10 -10.70
N MET A 89 -0.55 8.24 -10.03
CA MET A 89 -1.00 8.41 -8.65
C MET A 89 -2.53 8.35 -8.53
N LYS A 90 -3.28 9.00 -9.45
CA LYS A 90 -4.75 8.89 -9.48
C LYS A 90 -5.21 7.44 -9.60
N ASN A 91 -4.62 6.68 -10.52
CA ASN A 91 -4.96 5.26 -10.71
C ASN A 91 -4.60 4.40 -9.49
N LYS A 92 -3.53 4.75 -8.76
CA LYS A 92 -3.16 4.10 -7.51
C LYS A 92 -4.18 4.37 -6.40
N LEU A 93 -4.58 5.64 -6.22
CA LEU A 93 -5.63 6.01 -5.25
C LEU A 93 -6.98 5.36 -5.58
N GLU A 94 -7.35 5.26 -6.86
CA GLU A 94 -8.59 4.59 -7.25
C GLU A 94 -8.60 3.10 -6.85
N LYS A 95 -7.48 2.40 -7.05
CA LYS A 95 -7.33 1.00 -6.63
C LYS A 95 -7.37 0.86 -5.11
N ASP A 96 -6.66 1.74 -4.39
CA ASP A 96 -6.65 1.74 -2.93
C ASP A 96 -8.05 2.02 -2.36
N LEU A 97 -8.80 2.97 -2.95
CA LEU A 97 -10.17 3.28 -2.54
C LEU A 97 -11.11 2.11 -2.78
N LYS A 98 -10.99 1.43 -3.93
CA LYS A 98 -11.76 0.22 -4.21
C LYS A 98 -11.49 -0.87 -3.17
N PHE A 99 -10.21 -1.11 -2.85
CA PHE A 99 -9.82 -2.07 -1.81
C PHE A 99 -10.40 -1.69 -0.44
N LEU A 100 -10.30 -0.43 -0.02
CA LEU A 100 -10.86 0.04 1.25
C LEU A 100 -12.38 -0.19 1.31
N LYS A 101 -13.11 0.08 0.23
CA LYS A 101 -14.55 -0.20 0.13
C LYS A 101 -14.86 -1.69 0.28
N GLU A 102 -14.08 -2.57 -0.36
CA GLU A 102 -14.22 -4.02 -0.19
C GLU A 102 -13.99 -4.44 1.28
N MET A 103 -13.00 -3.84 1.96
CA MET A 103 -12.67 -4.11 3.37
C MET A 103 -13.72 -3.64 4.37
N SER A 104 -14.55 -2.65 4.02
CA SER A 104 -15.64 -2.20 4.90
C SER A 104 -16.70 -3.27 5.19
N ASN A 105 -16.73 -4.34 4.39
CA ASN A 105 -17.60 -5.50 4.66
C ASN A 105 -17.09 -6.38 5.81
N GLU A 106 -15.80 -6.25 6.16
CA GLU A 106 -15.13 -7.09 7.16
C GLU A 106 -14.66 -6.31 8.39
N LEU A 107 -14.34 -5.02 8.23
CA LEU A 107 -13.81 -4.15 9.28
C LEU A 107 -14.52 -2.80 9.27
N ASP A 108 -14.75 -2.23 10.46
CA ASP A 108 -15.36 -0.90 10.57
C ASP A 108 -14.34 0.20 10.30
N ILE A 109 -14.29 0.66 9.06
CA ILE A 109 -13.36 1.68 8.55
C ILE A 109 -14.08 2.78 7.76
N LYS A 110 -15.35 3.04 8.07
CA LYS A 110 -16.19 3.99 7.30
C LYS A 110 -15.60 5.39 7.28
N ASP A 111 -15.15 5.88 8.43
CA ASP A 111 -14.53 7.22 8.55
C ASP A 111 -13.26 7.35 7.69
N VAL A 112 -12.49 6.26 7.56
CA VAL A 112 -11.30 6.21 6.69
C VAL A 112 -11.71 6.33 5.22
N ILE A 113 -12.75 5.61 4.81
CA ILE A 113 -13.26 5.67 3.43
C ILE A 113 -13.77 7.07 3.09
N GLU A 114 -14.59 7.66 3.96
CA GLU A 114 -15.12 9.02 3.74
C GLU A 114 -14.00 10.06 3.58
N GLU A 115 -12.93 9.96 4.38
CA GLU A 115 -11.77 10.83 4.21
C GLU A 115 -11.06 10.58 2.87
N CYS A 116 -10.83 9.30 2.52
CA CYS A 116 -10.17 8.93 1.28
C CYS A 116 -10.96 9.35 0.04
N GLU A 117 -12.29 9.25 0.05
CA GLU A 117 -13.16 9.70 -1.04
C GLU A 117 -13.01 11.21 -1.28
N LYS A 118 -13.14 12.03 -0.24
CA LYS A 118 -12.96 13.49 -0.34
C LYS A 118 -11.59 13.85 -0.91
N LYS A 119 -10.54 13.14 -0.49
CA LYS A 119 -9.19 13.38 -0.98
C LYS A 119 -8.97 12.91 -2.41
N TYR A 120 -9.58 11.79 -2.79
CA TYR A 120 -9.56 11.31 -4.16
C TYR A 120 -10.22 12.29 -5.13
N GLU A 121 -11.38 12.84 -4.74
CA GLU A 121 -12.07 13.88 -5.49
C GLU A 121 -11.19 15.13 -5.65
N CYS A 122 -10.65 15.66 -4.55
CA CYS A 122 -9.73 16.80 -4.58
C CYS A 122 -8.51 16.56 -5.48
N PHE A 123 -7.89 15.38 -5.40
CA PHE A 123 -6.76 15.03 -6.26
C PHE A 123 -7.17 14.93 -7.73
N SER A 124 -8.34 14.36 -8.02
CA SER A 124 -8.84 14.19 -9.38
C SER A 124 -9.11 15.52 -10.08
N CYS A 125 -9.48 16.57 -9.33
CA CYS A 125 -9.64 17.92 -9.87
C CYS A 125 -8.34 18.52 -10.44
N LEU A 126 -7.17 18.01 -10.05
CA LEU A 126 -5.88 18.49 -10.57
C LEU A 126 -5.60 18.02 -12.02
N LEU A 127 -6.37 17.04 -12.50
CA LEU A 127 -6.26 16.43 -13.82
C LEU A 127 -7.45 16.79 -14.73
N SER A 128 -8.32 17.70 -14.27
CA SER A 128 -9.51 18.20 -14.98
C SER A 128 -9.18 19.49 -15.73
#